data_AF-A0A842YE94-F1
#
_entry.id   AF-A0A842YE94-F1
#
_cell.length_a   1.000
_cell.length_b   1.000
_cell.length_c   1.000
_cell.angle_alpha   90.00
_cell.angle_beta   90.00
_cell.angle_gamma   90.00
#
_symmetry.space_group_name_H-M   'P 1'
#
loop_
_entity.id
_entity.type
_entity.pdbx_description
1 polymer ?
#
loop_
_entity_poly.entity_id
_entity_poly.type
_entity_poly.pdbx_seq_one_letter_code
_entity_poly.pdbx_strand_id
1 'polypeptide(L)' 'MDLIHEGKVKRVLQDPDSSERVIIEFTDSVTAGDGEKKEVFPGKGSLT' A
#
# COMPACT_ATOMS: atom_id res chain seq x y z
N MET A 1 -4.69 4.83 13.54
CA MET A 1 -4.69 5.01 12.07
C MET A 1 -5.52 3.89 11.52
N ASP A 2 -6.67 4.23 10.95
CA ASP A 2 -7.62 3.23 10.51
C ASP A 2 -7.41 2.96 9.01
N LEU A 3 -7.47 1.69 8.62
CA LEU A 3 -7.36 1.29 7.22
C LEU A 3 -8.66 1.65 6.49
N ILE A 4 -8.55 2.54 5.52
CA ILE A 4 -9.67 2.90 4.63
C ILE A 4 -9.77 1.85 3.52
N HIS A 5 -8.64 1.48 2.92
CA HIS A 5 -8.60 0.53 1.80
C HIS A 5 -7.22 -0.12 1.64
N GLU A 6 -7.21 -1.41 1.28
CA GLU A 6 -6.01 -2.15 0.88
C GLU A 6 -6.12 -2.59 -0.58
N GLY A 7 -5.20 -2.10 -1.40
CA GLY A 7 -5.04 -2.51 -2.79
C GLY A 7 -3.92 -3.54 -2.95
N LYS A 8 -3.64 -3.94 -4.21
CA LYS A 8 -2.62 -4.96 -4.53
C LYS A 8 -1.21 -4.63 -3.98
N VAL A 9 -0.86 -3.34 -3.93
CA VAL A 9 0.51 -2.89 -3.64
C VAL A 9 0.60 -1.67 -2.70
N LYS A 10 -0.53 -1.12 -2.28
CA LYS A 10 -0.61 0.07 -1.43
C LYS A 10 -1.74 -0.06 -0.41
N ARG A 11 -1.60 0.62 0.73
CA ARG A 11 -2.67 0.82 1.71
C ARG A 11 -2.99 2.30 1.81
N VAL A 12 -4.28 2.59 2.01
CA VAL A 12 -4.80 3.93 2.26
C VAL A 12 -5.26 3.96 3.70
N LEU A 13 -4.60 4.80 4.51
CA LEU A 13 -4.88 4.97 5.93
C LEU A 13 -5.48 6.36 6.16
N GLN A 14 -6.36 6.46 7.15
CA GLN A 14 -6.86 7.75 7.62
C GLN A 14 -5.73 8.56 8.27
N ASP A 15 -5.60 9.83 7.86
CA ASP A 15 -4.76 10.80 8.56
C ASP A 15 -5.43 11.17 9.90
N PRO A 16 -4.80 10.93 11.07
CA PRO A 16 -5.39 11.28 12.36
C PRO A 16 -5.54 12.80 12.56
N ASP A 17 -4.79 13.61 11.80
CA ASP A 17 -4.72 15.06 11.96
C ASP A 17 -5.56 15.82 10.92
N SER A 18 -6.17 15.12 9.94
CA SER A 18 -6.98 15.75 8.91
C SER A 18 -8.00 14.80 8.29
N SER A 19 -9.27 15.23 8.23
CA SER A 19 -10.33 14.51 7.52
C SER A 19 -10.26 14.62 6.00
N GLU A 20 -9.41 15.51 5.47
CA GLU A 20 -9.27 15.77 4.03
C GLU A 20 -7.99 15.17 3.42
N ARG A 21 -7.15 14.54 4.26
CA ARG A 21 -5.91 13.89 3.83
C ARG A 21 -5.95 12.39 4.13
N VAL A 22 -5.11 11.67 3.40
CA VAL A 22 -4.88 10.24 3.60
C VAL A 22 -3.38 9.98 3.61
N ILE A 23 -2.99 8.89 4.27
CA ILE A 23 -1.63 8.38 4.24
C ILE A 23 -1.60 7.20 3.27
N ILE A 24 -0.65 7.24 2.32
CA ILE A 24 -0.43 6.15 1.38
C ILE A 24 0.82 5.37 1.81
N GLU A 25 0.63 4.12 2.22
CA GLU A 25 1.72 3.20 2.53
C GLU A 25 2.02 2.33 1.30
N PHE A 26 3.27 2.36 0.83
CA PHE A 26 3.74 1.49 -0.25
C PHE A 26 4.22 0.16 0.33
N THR A 27 3.71 -0.95 -0.21
CA THR A 27 4.07 -2.30 0.27
C THR A 27 5.17 -2.92 -0.57
N ASP A 28 5.81 -3.95 -0.01
CA ASP A 28 6.78 -4.81 -0.69
C ASP A 28 6.15 -5.81 -1.67
N SER A 29 4.82 -5.89 -1.70
CA SER A 29 4.07 -6.80 -2.58
C SER A 29 4.23 -6.42 -4.05
N VAL A 30 4.53 -7.42 -4.88
CA VAL A 30 4.52 -7.34 -6.35
C VAL A 30 3.42 -8.24 -6.87
N THR A 31 2.66 -7.75 -7.85
CA THR A 31 1.62 -8.53 -8.52
C THR A 31 1.71 -8.38 -10.04
N ALA A 32 1.46 -9.46 -10.79
CA ALA A 32 1.37 -9.44 -12.25
C ALA A 32 0.18 -10.30 -12.74
N GLY A 33 -0.31 -10.03 -13.96
CA GLY A 33 -1.40 -10.78 -14.58
C GLY A 33 -2.68 -10.75 -13.75
N ASP A 34 -3.23 -9.56 -13.48
CA ASP A 34 -4.40 -9.38 -12.62
C ASP A 34 -4.34 -9.95 -11.19
N GLY A 35 -3.15 -10.33 -10.74
CA GLY A 35 -2.94 -10.91 -9.41
C GLY A 35 -2.78 -12.43 -9.43
N GLU A 36 -2.68 -13.05 -10.62
CA GLU A 36 -2.31 -14.46 -10.78
C GLU A 36 -0.92 -14.75 -10.22
N LYS A 37 0.03 -13.82 -10.38
CA LYS A 37 1.34 -13.90 -9.74
C LYS A 37 1.45 -12.88 -8.63
N LYS A 38 1.82 -13.34 -7.43
CA LYS A 38 2.09 -12.51 -6.24
C LYS A 38 3.39 -12.94 -5.58
N GLU A 39 4.17 -11.98 -5.15
CA GLU A 39 5.45 -12.20 -4.48
C GLU A 39 5.76 -11.01 -3.58
N VAL A 40 6.60 -11.21 -2.56
CA VAL A 40 7.11 -10.15 -1.69
C VAL A 40 8.55 -9.88 -2.08
N PHE A 41 8.84 -8.64 -2.47
CA PHE A 41 10.20 -8.18 -2.77
C PHE A 41 10.63 -7.22 -1.65
N PRO A 42 11.41 -7.69 -0.66
CA PRO A 42 11.80 -6.87 0.48
C PRO A 42 12.44 -5.55 0.07
N GLY A 43 11.97 -4.45 0.65
CA GLY A 43 12.48 -3.10 0.39
C GLY A 43 11.89 -2.42 -0.85
N LYS A 44 11.05 -3.10 -1.64
CA LYS A 44 10.39 -2.49 -2.81
C LYS A 44 9.50 -1.30 -2.43
N GLY A 45 8.87 -1.34 -1.27
CA GLY A 45 8.03 -0.25 -0.75
C GLY A 45 8.82 1.01 -0.40
N SER A 46 10.16 0.94 -0.32
CA SER A 46 11.04 2.01 0.15
C SER A 46 12.26 2.24 -0.76
N LEU A 47 12.14 1.98 -2.07
CA LEU A 47 13.21 2.28 -3.02
C LEU A 47 13.47 3.80 -3.08
N THR A 48 14.73 4.20 -2.85
CA THR A 48 15.22 5.58 -2.91
C THR A 48 16.23 5.77 -4.03
#